data_AF-A0A286A253-F1
#
_entry.id   AF-A0A286A253-F1
#
_cell.length_a   1.000
_cell.length_b   1.000
_cell.length_c   1.000
_cell.angle_alpha   90.00
_cell.angle_beta   90.00
_cell.angle_gamma   90.00
#
_symmetry.space_group_name_H-M   'P 1'
#
loop_
_entity.id
_entity.type
_entity.pdbx_description
1 polymer ?
#
loop_
_entity_poly.entity_id
_entity_poly.type
_entity_poly.pdbx_seq_one_letter_code
_entity_poly.pdbx_strand_id
1 'polypeptide(L)'
;MGMKCPHCHKSIENESQSTKDWNSFGYQSPLITCPKCSKDFLCKAFHEPAAEGIDKKWLNVGIPLKRALIYTAIWAVCWGAIYFIPNLTIPEKFKVFLLGLSGLFMLYGLLDWWTVIRIKSGKEAKLLLKLVQESEKRLQDESYARRLHNLGYKVPEKYLPKDLQ
;
A
#
# COMPACT_ATOMS: atom_id res chain seq x y z
N MET A 1 -15.10 2.89 -3.62
CA MET A 1 -15.75 2.33 -4.83
C MET A 1 -16.06 0.87 -4.55
N GLY A 2 -17.31 0.44 -4.69
CA GLY A 2 -17.70 -0.96 -4.48
C GLY A 2 -17.28 -1.83 -5.66
N MET A 3 -16.82 -3.05 -5.39
CA MET A 3 -16.50 -4.03 -6.43
C MET A 3 -17.80 -4.60 -7.01
N LYS A 4 -17.90 -4.77 -8.33
CA LYS A 4 -19.04 -5.42 -8.99
C LYS A 4 -18.65 -6.82 -9.44
N CYS A 5 -19.53 -7.79 -9.22
CA CYS A 5 -19.32 -9.14 -9.73
C CYS A 5 -19.40 -9.16 -11.27
N PRO A 6 -18.45 -9.78 -11.99
CA PRO A 6 -18.50 -9.86 -13.45
C PRO A 6 -19.63 -10.77 -13.97
N HIS A 7 -20.16 -11.67 -13.14
CA HIS A 7 -21.20 -12.61 -13.56
C HIS A 7 -22.62 -12.11 -13.34
N CYS A 8 -22.90 -11.43 -12.22
CA CYS A 8 -24.24 -10.96 -11.88
C CYS A 8 -24.37 -9.43 -11.92
N HIS A 9 -23.27 -8.70 -12.15
CA HIS A 9 -23.18 -7.23 -12.19
C HIS A 9 -23.66 -6.48 -10.94
N LYS A 10 -24.07 -7.21 -9.90
CA LYS A 10 -24.47 -6.64 -8.61
C LYS A 10 -23.23 -6.16 -7.85
N SER A 11 -23.38 -5.04 -7.15
CA SER A 11 -22.39 -4.56 -6.18
C SER A 11 -22.18 -5.60 -5.09
N ILE A 12 -20.93 -5.85 -4.75
CA ILE A 12 -20.52 -6.68 -3.61
C ILE A 12 -20.30 -5.70 -2.45
N GLU A 13 -21.33 -5.61 -1.60
CA GLU A 13 -21.26 -4.89 -0.33
C GLU A 13 -20.61 -5.83 0.69
N ASN A 14 -19.29 -5.97 0.59
CA ASN A 14 -18.31 -5.97 1.68
C ASN A 14 -18.66 -6.48 3.09
N GLU A 15 -19.48 -7.52 3.25
CA GLU A 15 -19.71 -8.12 4.56
C GLU A 15 -19.06 -9.50 4.73
N SER A 16 -18.94 -10.30 3.66
CA SER A 16 -18.49 -11.69 3.78
C SER A 16 -17.01 -11.94 3.43
N GLN A 17 -16.33 -11.04 2.70
CA GLN A 17 -14.91 -11.17 2.42
C GLN A 17 -14.23 -9.83 2.10
N SER A 18 -13.20 -9.50 2.88
CA SER A 18 -11.98 -8.76 2.45
C SER A 18 -11.87 -7.23 2.50
N THR A 19 -12.86 -6.41 2.87
CA THR A 19 -12.54 -4.97 3.13
C THR A 19 -12.09 -4.65 4.54
N LYS A 20 -12.33 -5.53 5.52
CA LYS A 20 -11.74 -5.35 6.86
C LYS A 20 -10.22 -5.62 6.86
N ASP A 21 -9.74 -6.43 5.92
CA ASP A 21 -8.33 -6.83 5.81
C ASP A 21 -7.61 -6.20 4.61
N TRP A 22 -8.14 -5.08 4.10
CA TRP A 22 -7.47 -4.31 3.05
C TRP A 22 -6.16 -3.77 3.62
N ASN A 23 -5.06 -4.51 3.43
CA ASN A 23 -3.76 -4.02 3.81
C ASN A 23 -3.32 -2.93 2.84
N SER A 24 -2.47 -2.02 3.32
CA SER A 24 -1.94 -0.91 2.52
C SER A 24 -1.15 -1.35 1.28
N PHE A 25 -0.87 -2.64 1.13
CA PHE A 25 -0.07 -3.21 0.04
C PHE A 25 -0.91 -3.81 -1.09
N GLY A 26 -2.21 -4.06 -0.87
CA GLY A 26 -3.06 -4.76 -1.83
C GLY A 26 -2.78 -6.27 -1.94
N TYR A 27 -2.10 -6.86 -0.96
CA TYR A 27 -1.76 -8.29 -0.97
C TYR A 27 -2.83 -9.12 -0.28
N GLN A 28 -3.62 -9.85 -1.06
CA GLN A 28 -4.72 -10.69 -0.58
C GLN A 28 -5.09 -11.73 -1.63
N SER A 29 -5.93 -12.71 -1.27
CA SER A 29 -6.51 -13.64 -2.22
C SER A 29 -7.26 -12.91 -3.34
N PRO A 30 -6.84 -13.03 -4.61
CA PRO A 30 -7.56 -12.49 -5.75
C PRO A 30 -8.80 -13.33 -6.08
N LEU A 31 -8.86 -14.57 -5.60
CA LEU A 31 -10.06 -15.39 -5.71
C LEU A 31 -11.13 -14.89 -4.74
N ILE A 32 -12.26 -14.47 -5.28
CA ILE A 32 -13.43 -14.02 -4.51
C ILE A 32 -14.66 -14.79 -4.97
N THR A 33 -15.41 -15.32 -4.01
CA THR A 33 -16.73 -15.91 -4.25
C THR A 33 -17.80 -14.83 -4.09
N CYS A 34 -18.62 -14.61 -5.12
CA CYS A 34 -19.69 -13.61 -5.02
C CYS A 34 -20.79 -14.09 -4.06
N PRO A 35 -21.19 -13.32 -3.03
CA PRO A 35 -22.23 -13.75 -2.08
C PRO A 35 -23.63 -13.84 -2.70
N LYS A 36 -23.84 -13.20 -3.87
CA LYS A 36 -25.16 -13.13 -4.53
C LYS A 36 -25.39 -14.21 -5.58
N CYS A 37 -24.33 -14.70 -6.22
CA CYS A 37 -24.44 -15.74 -7.26
C CYS A 37 -23.53 -16.96 -7.00
N SER A 38 -22.76 -16.95 -5.91
CA SER A 38 -21.85 -18.00 -5.48
C SER A 38 -20.81 -18.42 -6.53
N LYS A 39 -20.58 -17.58 -7.55
CA LYS A 39 -19.55 -17.81 -8.56
C LYS A 39 -18.24 -17.17 -8.12
N ASP A 40 -17.16 -17.91 -8.34
CA ASP A 40 -15.80 -17.43 -8.13
C ASP A 40 -15.35 -16.56 -9.29
N PHE A 41 -14.65 -15.48 -8.99
CA PHE A 41 -14.05 -14.59 -9.98
C PHE A 41 -12.76 -13.98 -9.44
N LEU A 42 -11.95 -13.41 -10.34
CA LEU A 42 -10.71 -12.75 -9.99
C LEU A 42 -10.92 -11.26 -9.72
N CYS A 43 -10.46 -10.81 -8.56
CA CYS A 43 -10.29 -9.40 -8.26
C CYS A 43 -8.91 -8.92 -8.73
N LYS A 44 -8.91 -8.02 -9.72
CA LYS A 44 -7.67 -7.42 -10.25
C LYS A 44 -6.94 -6.47 -9.28
N ALA A 45 -7.59 -6.06 -8.20
CA ALA A 45 -7.00 -5.16 -7.21
C ALA A 45 -6.19 -5.92 -6.14
N PHE A 46 -6.33 -7.25 -6.08
CA PHE A 46 -5.64 -8.09 -5.13
C PHE A 46 -4.58 -8.93 -5.81
N HIS A 47 -3.48 -9.11 -5.10
CA HIS A 47 -2.29 -9.79 -5.60
C HIS A 47 -1.87 -10.87 -4.62
N GLU A 48 -1.53 -12.07 -5.11
CA GLU A 48 -0.87 -13.09 -4.31
C GLU A 48 0.65 -12.85 -4.29
N PRO A 49 1.23 -12.37 -3.18
CA PRO A 49 2.64 -12.00 -3.13
C PRO A 49 3.59 -13.21 -3.27
N ALA A 50 3.16 -14.44 -2.95
CA ALA A 50 3.99 -15.63 -3.19
C ALA A 50 4.01 -16.08 -4.66
N ALA A 51 3.02 -15.67 -5.46
CA ALA A 51 2.96 -15.95 -6.89
C ALA A 51 3.61 -14.83 -7.73
N GLU A 52 3.29 -13.57 -7.42
CA GLU A 52 3.76 -12.40 -8.19
C GLU A 52 5.05 -11.78 -7.67
N GLY A 53 5.41 -12.09 -6.42
CA GLY A 53 6.50 -11.45 -5.70
C GLY A 53 6.09 -10.17 -4.98
N ILE A 54 6.99 -9.68 -4.12
CA ILE A 54 6.81 -8.40 -3.42
C ILE A 54 7.37 -7.26 -4.28
N ASP A 55 6.60 -6.18 -4.40
CA ASP A 55 7.06 -4.96 -5.05
C ASP A 55 8.10 -4.26 -4.16
N LYS A 56 9.31 -4.09 -4.71
CA LYS A 56 10.46 -3.48 -4.02
C LYS A 56 10.18 -2.04 -3.58
N LYS A 57 9.20 -1.35 -4.18
CA LYS A 57 8.83 0.03 -3.80
C LYS A 57 8.43 0.16 -2.34
N TRP A 58 7.84 -0.89 -1.76
CA TRP A 58 7.38 -0.88 -0.36
C TRP A 58 8.51 -0.84 0.65
N LEU A 59 9.70 -1.31 0.27
CA LEU A 59 10.92 -1.29 1.09
C LEU A 59 11.91 -0.22 0.64
N ASN A 60 11.56 0.60 -0.36
CA ASN A 60 12.46 1.61 -0.89
C ASN A 60 12.42 2.88 -0.02
N VAL A 61 13.51 3.09 0.72
CA VAL A 61 13.69 4.28 1.58
C VAL A 61 14.02 5.55 0.78
N GLY A 62 14.50 5.42 -0.46
CA GLY A 62 15.06 6.54 -1.21
C GLY A 62 14.06 7.67 -1.49
N ILE A 63 12.83 7.34 -1.87
CA ILE A 63 11.78 8.33 -2.13
C ILE A 63 11.36 9.07 -0.86
N PRO A 64 10.91 8.39 0.23
CA PRO A 64 10.48 9.09 1.44
C PRO A 64 11.64 9.84 2.09
N LEU A 65 12.88 9.36 2.02
CA LEU A 65 14.04 10.09 2.52
C LEU A 65 14.30 11.39 1.75
N LYS A 66 14.26 11.35 0.41
CA LYS A 66 14.44 12.56 -0.42
C LYS A 66 13.35 13.60 -0.11
N ARG A 67 12.08 13.17 -0.01
CA ARG A 67 10.97 14.08 0.35
C ARG A 67 11.12 14.65 1.75
N ALA A 68 11.48 13.81 2.73
CA ALA A 68 11.72 14.26 4.11
C ALA A 68 12.79 15.37 4.15
N LEU A 69 13.91 15.18 3.45
CA LEU A 69 14.97 16.19 3.37
C LEU A 69 14.48 17.50 2.71
N ILE A 70 13.72 17.41 1.62
CA ILE A 70 13.16 18.60 0.95
C ILE A 70 12.21 19.35 1.87
N TYR A 71 11.28 18.66 2.52
CA TYR A 71 10.31 19.29 3.42
C TYR A 71 10.97 19.89 4.66
N THR A 72 11.97 19.21 5.24
CA THR A 72 12.76 19.75 6.34
C THR A 72 13.57 20.99 5.90
N ALA A 73 14.12 21.00 4.69
CA ALA A 73 14.84 22.16 4.17
C ALA A 73 13.91 23.37 3.95
N ILE A 74 12.73 23.16 3.34
CA ILE A 74 11.73 24.22 3.16
C ILE A 74 11.27 24.75 4.52
N TRP A 75 10.98 23.87 5.47
CA TRP A 75 10.64 24.25 6.84
C TRP A 75 11.73 25.11 7.48
N ALA A 76 13.01 24.70 7.38
CA ALA A 76 14.14 25.43 7.94
C ALA A 76 14.30 26.82 7.30
N VAL A 77 14.08 26.96 5.99
CA VAL A 77 14.12 28.26 5.29
C VAL A 77 12.96 29.15 5.75
N CYS A 78 11.74 28.63 5.80
CA CYS A 78 10.57 29.40 6.27
C CYS A 78 10.74 29.85 7.72
N TRP A 79 11.21 28.95 8.59
CA TRP A 79 11.49 29.26 9.99
C TRP A 79 12.63 30.27 10.12
N GLY A 80 13.70 30.09 9.34
CA GLY A 80 14.84 31.00 9.26
C GLY A 80 14.43 32.43 8.89
N ALA A 81 13.60 32.57 7.86
CA ALA A 81 13.09 33.85 7.39
C ALA A 81 12.22 34.58 8.43
N ILE A 82 11.48 33.84 9.28
CA ILE A 82 10.64 34.43 10.33
C ILE A 82 11.48 34.90 11.53
N TYR A 83 12.46 34.10 11.97
CA TYR A 83 13.13 34.32 13.26
C TYR A 83 14.49 35.03 13.17
N PHE A 84 15.26 34.78 12.12
CA PHE A 84 16.65 35.28 12.03
C PHE A 84 16.78 36.58 11.22
N ILE A 85 15.71 37.06 10.62
CA ILE A 85 15.72 38.29 9.83
C ILE A 85 14.72 39.30 10.44
N PRO A 86 15.05 39.91 11.59
CA PRO A 86 14.15 40.84 12.28
C PRO A 86 13.85 42.11 11.47
N ASN A 87 14.74 42.48 10.53
CA ASN A 87 14.64 43.68 9.68
C ASN A 87 13.96 43.43 8.34
N LEU A 88 13.49 42.22 8.06
CA LEU A 88 12.68 41.98 6.88
C LEU A 88 11.33 42.67 7.12
N THR A 89 11.09 43.79 6.42
CA THR A 89 9.82 44.54 6.30
C THR A 89 8.77 43.69 5.57
N ILE A 90 8.61 42.46 6.02
CA ILE A 90 7.62 41.52 5.55
C ILE A 90 6.28 41.95 6.16
N PRO A 91 5.25 42.17 5.33
CA PRO A 91 3.90 42.42 5.81
C PRO A 91 3.45 41.33 6.77
N GLU A 92 2.75 41.68 7.84
CA GLU A 92 2.30 40.74 8.87
C GLU A 92 1.53 39.54 8.28
N LYS A 93 0.69 39.79 7.27
CA LYS A 93 -0.04 38.75 6.52
C LYS A 93 0.90 37.70 5.89
N PHE A 94 2.06 38.12 5.41
CA PHE A 94 3.05 37.23 4.82
C PHE A 94 3.83 36.45 5.88
N LYS A 95 4.06 37.02 7.08
CA LYS A 95 4.62 36.27 8.23
C LYS A 95 3.66 35.15 8.66
N VAL A 96 2.37 35.44 8.77
CA VAL A 96 1.34 34.44 9.08
C VAL A 96 1.28 33.35 8.01
N PHE A 97 1.37 33.73 6.73
CA PHE A 97 1.43 32.77 5.62
C PHE A 97 2.66 31.86 5.70
N LEU A 98 3.86 32.40 5.93
CA LEU A 98 5.08 31.62 6.10
C LEU A 98 5.01 30.69 7.32
N LEU A 99 4.38 31.13 8.42
CA LEU A 99 4.18 30.29 9.61
C LEU A 99 3.24 29.12 9.29
N GLY A 100 2.15 29.36 8.56
CA GLY A 100 1.25 28.30 8.09
C GLY A 100 1.93 27.30 7.17
N LEU A 101 2.70 27.78 6.18
CA LEU A 101 3.50 26.92 5.30
C LEU A 101 4.54 26.12 6.08
N SER A 102 5.24 26.77 7.00
CA SER A 102 6.22 26.11 7.88
C SER A 102 5.58 24.95 8.65
N GLY A 103 4.44 25.19 9.32
CA GLY A 103 3.71 24.14 10.02
C GLY A 103 3.31 22.97 9.11
N LEU A 104 2.85 23.27 7.89
CA LEU A 104 2.47 22.24 6.91
C LEU A 104 3.66 21.38 6.47
N PHE A 105 4.79 21.99 6.09
CA PHE A 105 5.98 21.26 5.67
C PHE A 105 6.64 20.49 6.81
N MET A 106 6.56 21.00 8.04
CA MET A 106 6.99 20.27 9.23
C MET A 106 6.20 18.95 9.39
N LEU A 107 4.86 19.02 9.29
CA LEU A 107 4.01 17.83 9.40
C LEU A 107 4.31 16.80 8.32
N TYR A 108 4.40 17.22 7.05
CA TYR A 108 4.75 16.30 5.96
C TYR A 108 6.17 15.71 6.12
N GLY A 109 7.14 16.52 6.55
CA GLY A 109 8.49 16.05 6.86
C GLY A 109 8.48 14.98 7.96
N LEU A 110 7.74 15.19 9.05
CA LEU A 110 7.62 14.22 10.15
C LEU A 110 7.00 12.90 9.69
N LEU A 111 5.95 12.93 8.85
CA LEU A 111 5.31 11.73 8.30
C LEU A 111 6.27 10.92 7.41
N ASP A 112 7.04 11.59 6.56
CA ASP A 112 8.02 10.92 5.70
C ASP A 112 9.21 10.37 6.52
N TRP A 113 9.69 11.12 7.52
CA TRP A 113 10.71 10.62 8.47
C TRP A 113 10.22 9.39 9.23
N TRP A 114 8.98 9.40 9.71
CA TRP A 114 8.38 8.24 10.37
C TRP A 114 8.34 7.01 9.45
N THR A 115 8.01 7.21 8.19
CA THR A 115 8.02 6.15 7.17
C THR A 115 9.42 5.59 6.96
N VAL A 116 10.44 6.45 6.86
CA VAL A 116 11.85 6.04 6.75
C VAL A 116 12.27 5.19 7.95
N ILE A 117 11.92 5.60 9.17
CA ILE A 117 12.23 4.86 10.40
C ILE A 117 11.56 3.49 10.39
N ARG A 118 10.28 3.39 9.99
CA ARG A 118 9.55 2.11 9.91
C ARG A 118 10.18 1.14 8.93
N ILE A 119 10.57 1.62 7.75
CA ILE A 119 11.22 0.78 6.73
C ILE A 119 12.59 0.32 7.24
N LYS A 120 13.43 1.23 7.76
CA LYS A 120 14.76 0.89 8.31
C LYS A 120 14.69 -0.04 9.52
N SER A 121 13.67 0.09 10.36
CA SER A 121 13.43 -0.81 11.49
C SER A 121 13.07 -2.24 11.06
N GLY A 122 12.80 -2.48 9.77
CA GLY A 122 12.43 -3.80 9.25
C GLY A 122 11.02 -4.26 9.63
N LYS A 123 10.21 -3.41 10.28
CA LYS A 123 8.81 -3.74 10.63
C LYS A 123 8.00 -4.04 9.37
N GLU A 124 8.19 -3.24 8.32
CA GLU A 124 7.57 -3.46 7.01
C GLU A 124 8.00 -4.78 6.38
N ALA A 125 9.31 -5.09 6.42
CA ALA A 125 9.84 -6.32 5.87
C ALA A 125 9.26 -7.56 6.58
N LYS A 126 9.13 -7.51 7.92
CA LYS A 126 8.48 -8.57 8.70
C LYS A 126 7.01 -8.75 8.32
N LEU A 127 6.28 -7.66 8.12
CA LEU A 127 4.88 -7.70 7.73
C LEU A 127 4.71 -8.27 6.31
N LEU A 128 5.53 -7.83 5.35
CA LEU A 128 5.53 -8.37 3.99
C LEU A 128 5.88 -9.85 3.95
N LEU A 129 6.85 -10.29 4.76
CA LEU A 129 7.21 -11.70 4.88
C LEU A 129 6.04 -12.53 5.45
N LYS A 130 5.31 -11.99 6.44
CA LYS A 130 4.10 -12.64 6.96
C LYS A 130 3.03 -12.80 5.87
N LEU A 131 2.81 -11.77 5.05
CA LEU A 131 1.86 -11.82 3.93
C LEU A 131 2.26 -12.84 2.87
N VAL A 132 3.57 -12.96 2.56
CA VAL A 132 4.09 -14.01 1.67
C VAL A 132 3.85 -15.40 2.27
N GLN A 133 4.12 -15.61 3.55
CA GLN A 133 3.88 -16.89 4.20
C GLN A 133 2.40 -17.28 4.21
N GLU A 134 1.51 -16.33 4.46
CA GLU A 134 0.06 -16.55 4.39
C GLU A 134 -0.40 -16.87 2.96
N SER A 135 0.16 -16.18 1.97
CA SER A 135 -0.06 -16.44 0.53
C SER A 135 0.42 -17.83 0.13
N GLU A 136 1.61 -18.23 0.56
CA GLU A 136 2.17 -19.54 0.28
C GLU A 136 1.34 -20.67 0.87
N LYS A 137 0.87 -20.52 2.11
CA LYS A 137 -0.05 -21.50 2.74
C LYS A 137 -1.36 -21.65 1.97
N ARG A 138 -1.91 -20.57 1.40
CA ARG A 138 -3.11 -20.65 0.55
C ARG A 138 -2.82 -21.34 -0.77
N LEU A 139 -1.69 -21.03 -1.41
CA LEU A 139 -1.29 -21.63 -2.68
C LEU A 139 -0.92 -23.11 -2.57
N GLN A 140 -0.54 -23.58 -1.38
CA GLN A 140 -0.34 -25.01 -1.10
C GLN A 140 -1.64 -25.83 -1.16
N ASP A 141 -2.81 -25.19 -1.04
CA ASP A 141 -4.09 -25.86 -1.30
C ASP A 141 -4.28 -26.05 -2.81
N GLU A 142 -4.15 -27.30 -3.27
CA GLU A 142 -4.30 -27.67 -4.68
C GLU A 142 -5.65 -27.23 -5.26
N SER A 143 -6.72 -27.25 -4.45
CA SER A 143 -8.05 -26.83 -4.90
C SER A 143 -8.08 -25.33 -5.17
N TYR A 144 -7.41 -24.55 -4.34
CA TYR A 144 -7.30 -23.10 -4.47
C TYR A 144 -6.44 -22.71 -5.68
N ALA A 145 -5.25 -23.31 -5.81
CA ALA A 145 -4.35 -23.09 -6.94
C ALA A 145 -5.02 -23.45 -8.28
N ARG A 146 -5.74 -24.58 -8.33
CA ARG A 146 -6.52 -25.01 -9.51
C ARG A 146 -7.61 -24.00 -9.86
N ARG A 147 -8.38 -23.49 -8.88
CA ARG A 147 -9.40 -22.46 -9.13
C ARG A 147 -8.79 -21.17 -9.68
N LEU A 148 -7.67 -20.72 -9.12
CA LEU A 148 -6.95 -19.54 -9.62
C LEU A 148 -6.48 -19.72 -11.06
N HIS A 149 -5.86 -20.87 -11.36
CA HIS A 149 -5.37 -21.21 -12.69
C HIS A 149 -6.51 -21.23 -13.72
N ASN A 150 -7.62 -21.89 -13.39
CA ASN A 150 -8.80 -22.00 -14.27
C ASN A 150 -9.45 -20.65 -14.59
N LEU A 151 -9.34 -19.67 -13.68
CA LEU A 151 -9.81 -18.31 -13.90
C LEU A 151 -8.80 -17.43 -14.66
N GLY A 152 -7.64 -17.97 -15.04
CA GLY A 152 -6.61 -17.29 -15.83
C GLY A 152 -5.59 -16.51 -15.00
N TYR A 153 -5.48 -16.76 -13.69
CA TYR A 153 -4.43 -16.17 -12.85
C TYR A 153 -3.11 -16.91 -13.06
N LYS A 154 -1.99 -16.17 -13.08
CA LYS A 154 -0.65 -16.75 -13.27
C LYS A 154 -0.15 -17.37 -11.97
N VAL A 155 -0.37 -18.67 -11.80
CA VAL A 155 0.10 -19.46 -10.66
C VAL A 155 1.42 -20.16 -11.04
N PRO A 156 2.48 -20.08 -10.21
CA PRO A 156 3.71 -20.83 -10.44
C PRO A 156 3.50 -22.36 -10.46
N GLU A 157 4.19 -23.07 -11.35
CA GLU A 157 4.11 -24.54 -11.51
C GLU A 157 4.32 -25.31 -10.21
N LYS A 158 5.19 -24.80 -9.31
CA LYS A 158 5.43 -25.39 -7.98
C LYS A 158 4.18 -25.52 -7.09
N TYR A 159 3.12 -24.77 -7.38
CA TYR A 159 1.85 -24.81 -6.65
C TYR A 159 0.72 -25.45 -7.47
N LEU A 160 0.96 -25.77 -8.74
CA LEU A 160 -0.02 -26.45 -9.57
C LEU A 160 0.05 -27.96 -9.33
N PRO A 161 -1.10 -28.65 -9.30
CA PRO A 161 -1.13 -30.10 -9.27
C PRO A 161 -0.53 -30.67 -10.56
N LYS A 162 -0.01 -31.90 -10.50
CA LYS A 162 0.78 -32.53 -11.59
C LYS A 162 0.05 -32.64 -12.93
N ASP A 163 -1.28 -32.59 -12.93
CA ASP A 163 -2.11 -32.63 -14.13
C ASP A 163 -2.21 -31.26 -14.84
N LEU A 164 -1.75 -30.18 -14.21
CA LEU A 164 -1.77 -28.81 -14.73
C LEU A 164 -0.38 -28.17 -14.84
N GLN A 165 0.68 -28.94 -14.55
CA GLN A 165 2.08 -28.59 -14.80
C GLN A 165 2.42 -28.87 -16.26
#